data_AF-A0A9Q3GYF2-F1
#
_entry.id   AF-A0A9Q3GYF2-F1
#
_cell.length_a   1.000
_cell.length_b   1.000
_cell.length_c   1.000
_cell.angle_alpha   90.00
_cell.angle_beta   90.00
_cell.angle_gamma   90.00
#
_symmetry.space_group_name_H-M   'P 1'
#
loop_
_entity.id
_entity.type
_entity.pdbx_description
1 polymer ?
#
loop_
_entity_poly.entity_id
_entity_poly.type
_entity_poly.pdbx_seq_one_letter_code
_entity_poly.pdbx_strand_id
1 'polypeptide(L)'
;MTSLISTSASIQRFHSKGILISKQICLHSSLRNSVFQRSFHHPTKSILPLMNKQSNYSSLSRISMIERHISHSGSKSAGMSLSNQPLVLAKTDANFRSLTLNRPKALNALNHEMIDLISNEIVKWERSDEAKIVILKGIGRAFCAGGDVVSVVSLAESNVQEKQKLAASFFQSEYQLDSFIAKMSTPVVCFLDGITMGGGLGLSIHTPFRIATENTRVAMPETTIGLFPDVGATFFLPRLDGELGTYLGLTSTNLYGWAAYQAGFASHYVPSASLPALEERLSALSPTATHDRINDAINEFSADVIDGNSSNPTYELTGFHRQAIDHCFGRDTVEEIVGELEAIERGHLFFEHPSLREWAQKTRETILNRSPTSCKLTLMALREGRKLSIDECFLMEMRLAATCCDFNVHQDFVIGTRHLLVEKKKTRANWNPESLEEVDPHILQRLFFSSKPEPTTHVLPLKFIETQVRSYKSYPHANFSLPSEEIIKQHVIGSVKGSGDFAVTKRELIDIIQRKYQDKVGVKEKVKEVLSRRAIEKGEKEGNVLKWRY
;
A
#
# COMPACT_ATOMS: atom_id res chain seq x y z
N MET A 1 -48.46 47.17 4.49
CA MET A 1 -48.63 47.45 3.04
C MET A 1 -48.53 48.95 2.83
N THR A 2 -47.99 49.41 1.68
CA THR A 2 -47.78 50.83 1.26
C THR A 2 -46.87 51.67 2.19
N SER A 3 -45.98 52.57 1.73
CA SER A 3 -45.62 53.09 0.39
C SER A 3 -44.25 53.85 0.39
N LEU A 4 -43.59 53.97 -0.78
CA LEU A 4 -43.00 55.18 -1.45
C LEU A 4 -42.51 56.41 -0.59
N ILE A 5 -41.42 57.17 -0.87
CA ILE A 5 -40.35 57.13 -1.92
C ILE A 5 -39.12 58.06 -1.62
N SER A 6 -37.93 57.69 -2.16
CA SER A 6 -36.72 58.44 -2.62
C SER A 6 -36.02 59.68 -1.96
N THR A 7 -34.67 59.70 -2.15
CA THR A 7 -33.76 60.80 -2.61
C THR A 7 -33.03 61.82 -1.72
N SER A 8 -31.75 62.01 -2.12
CA SER A 8 -30.79 63.13 -1.95
C SER A 8 -29.75 63.03 -0.81
N ALA A 9 -28.51 63.55 -0.87
CA ALA A 9 -27.49 63.89 -1.89
C ALA A 9 -26.35 64.66 -1.17
N SER A 10 -25.16 64.82 -1.79
CA SER A 10 -23.93 65.56 -1.34
C SER A 10 -22.84 64.65 -0.74
N ILE A 11 -21.65 64.42 -1.32
CA ILE A 11 -20.57 65.28 -1.90
C ILE A 11 -19.63 65.89 -0.84
N GLN A 12 -18.38 65.42 -0.79
CA GLN A 12 -17.17 66.27 -0.90
C GLN A 12 -15.89 65.47 -1.23
N ARG A 13 -15.03 66.05 -2.06
CA ARG A 13 -13.64 65.63 -2.40
C ARG A 13 -12.68 66.75 -1.97
N PHE A 14 -11.41 66.44 -1.67
CA PHE A 14 -10.17 67.23 -1.93
C PHE A 14 -8.98 66.28 -1.57
N HIS A 15 -7.96 65.95 -2.39
CA HIS A 15 -6.89 66.74 -3.04
C HIS A 15 -6.13 67.69 -2.08
N SER A 16 -4.80 67.88 -2.10
CA SER A 16 -3.64 67.25 -2.80
C SER A 16 -2.31 67.88 -2.25
N LYS A 17 -1.16 67.61 -2.92
CA LYS A 17 0.25 68.09 -2.65
C LYS A 17 1.05 67.20 -1.68
N GLY A 18 2.29 66.78 -1.92
CA GLY A 18 3.21 66.95 -3.07
C GLY A 18 4.34 67.97 -2.84
N ILE A 19 5.61 67.54 -2.91
CA ILE A 19 6.83 68.31 -3.28
C ILE A 19 8.08 67.37 -3.26
N LEU A 20 8.96 67.49 -4.28
CA LEU A 20 10.32 66.93 -4.29
C LEU A 20 11.33 67.97 -3.79
N ILE A 21 12.41 67.55 -3.11
CA ILE A 21 13.69 68.29 -3.07
C ILE A 21 14.88 67.31 -3.21
N SER A 22 15.92 67.73 -3.93
CA SER A 22 17.15 66.99 -4.25
C SER A 22 18.43 67.67 -3.72
N LYS A 23 19.56 66.94 -3.79
CA LYS A 23 21.01 67.29 -3.66
C LYS A 23 21.70 66.54 -2.50
N GLN A 24 22.77 65.74 -2.67
CA GLN A 24 24.11 65.89 -3.29
C GLN A 24 25.23 66.40 -2.34
N ILE A 25 26.19 65.49 -2.08
CA ILE A 25 27.68 65.66 -2.06
C ILE A 25 28.39 66.49 -0.96
N CYS A 26 29.19 65.79 -0.14
CA CYS A 26 30.66 65.96 0.09
C CYS A 26 31.12 64.83 1.06
N LEU A 27 32.19 64.03 0.89
CA LEU A 27 33.63 64.23 0.58
C LEU A 27 34.42 65.05 1.60
N HIS A 28 35.32 64.42 2.38
CA HIS A 28 36.78 64.56 2.20
C HIS A 28 37.70 63.72 3.13
N SER A 29 38.77 63.15 2.55
CA SER A 29 40.15 63.01 3.12
C SER A 29 40.42 62.03 4.30
N SER A 30 41.62 61.47 4.52
CA SER A 30 42.93 61.62 3.83
C SER A 30 43.90 60.43 4.10
N LEU A 31 44.67 60.00 3.08
CA LEU A 31 46.16 59.89 3.00
C LEU A 31 46.97 59.22 4.16
N ARG A 32 48.12 58.51 4.00
CA ARG A 32 49.06 58.25 2.88
C ARG A 32 50.11 57.16 3.26
N ASN A 33 50.69 56.46 2.24
CA ASN A 33 52.07 55.91 2.16
C ASN A 33 52.53 54.82 3.19
N SER A 34 53.53 53.93 2.98
CA SER A 34 54.53 53.72 1.89
C SER A 34 55.06 52.26 1.76
N VAL A 35 55.13 51.75 0.53
CA VAL A 35 56.25 51.12 -0.24
C VAL A 35 57.26 50.07 0.38
N PHE A 36 57.63 49.08 -0.45
CA PHE A 36 58.89 48.28 -0.60
C PHE A 36 58.94 46.74 -0.32
N GLN A 37 58.89 45.99 -1.43
CA GLN A 37 59.74 44.84 -1.87
C GLN A 37 59.89 43.45 -1.17
N ARG A 38 59.93 42.44 -2.06
CA ARG A 38 60.75 41.20 -2.11
C ARG A 38 60.29 39.89 -1.41
N SER A 39 59.94 38.93 -2.27
CA SER A 39 60.26 37.48 -2.31
C SER A 39 61.03 36.83 -1.15
N PHE A 40 60.56 35.68 -0.63
CA PHE A 40 61.09 34.31 -0.87
C PHE A 40 60.39 33.23 -0.01
N HIS A 41 60.64 31.96 -0.38
CA HIS A 41 60.23 30.61 0.11
C HIS A 41 59.62 30.32 1.51
N HIS A 42 58.85 29.22 1.53
CA HIS A 42 58.46 28.28 2.62
C HIS A 42 59.60 27.85 3.61
N PRO A 43 59.35 27.14 4.75
CA PRO A 43 58.16 26.33 5.14
C PRO A 43 57.69 26.34 6.64
N THR A 44 56.62 25.56 6.90
CA THR A 44 56.26 24.80 8.14
C THR A 44 55.69 25.42 9.44
N LYS A 45 54.54 24.80 9.84
CA LYS A 45 54.05 24.43 11.20
C LYS A 45 53.30 25.44 12.11
N SER A 46 51.98 25.22 12.12
CA SER A 46 51.05 25.11 13.29
C SER A 46 50.91 26.25 14.30
N ILE A 47 49.68 26.76 14.42
CA ILE A 47 48.79 26.61 15.61
C ILE A 47 47.32 26.81 15.15
N LEU A 48 46.38 26.10 15.80
CA LEU A 48 44.93 26.17 15.56
C LEU A 48 44.31 27.50 16.06
N PRO A 49 43.10 27.85 15.59
CA PRO A 49 41.96 27.70 16.49
C PRO A 49 40.82 26.85 15.91
N LEU A 50 40.08 26.19 16.79
CA LEU A 50 38.86 25.46 16.45
C LEU A 50 37.71 26.41 16.11
N MET A 51 36.87 26.05 15.12
CA MET A 51 35.41 26.15 15.24
C MET A 51 34.67 25.35 14.13
N ASN A 52 33.65 24.58 14.56
CA ASN A 52 32.56 23.94 13.81
C ASN A 52 32.83 23.28 12.44
N LYS A 53 32.97 21.95 12.46
CA LYS A 53 32.49 21.04 11.40
C LYS A 53 31.24 20.30 11.88
N GLN A 54 30.10 20.49 11.22
CA GLN A 54 28.99 19.52 11.22
C GLN A 54 28.20 19.62 9.90
N SER A 55 27.73 18.46 9.42
CA SER A 55 26.85 18.22 8.25
C SER A 55 27.15 18.96 6.93
N ASN A 56 27.78 18.29 5.96
CA ASN A 56 27.56 18.53 4.51
C ASN A 56 28.09 17.42 3.58
N TYR A 57 28.12 16.15 4.03
CA TYR A 57 28.73 15.03 3.28
C TYR A 57 27.74 14.01 2.67
N SER A 58 26.42 14.21 2.80
CA SER A 58 25.40 13.28 2.26
C SER A 58 24.71 13.73 0.97
N SER A 59 24.80 15.01 0.60
CA SER A 59 24.13 15.57 -0.59
C SER A 59 24.96 15.43 -1.87
N LEU A 60 26.28 15.65 -1.77
CA LEU A 60 27.18 15.66 -2.94
C LEU A 60 27.41 14.27 -3.55
N SER A 61 27.42 13.22 -2.73
CA SER A 61 27.50 11.83 -3.20
C SER A 61 26.24 11.42 -3.98
N ARG A 62 25.05 11.86 -3.56
CA ARG A 62 23.76 11.56 -4.22
C ARG A 62 23.65 12.13 -5.64
N ILE A 63 24.14 13.35 -5.88
CA ILE A 63 24.10 13.98 -7.21
C ILE A 63 25.03 13.24 -8.20
N SER A 64 26.21 12.83 -7.75
CA SER A 64 27.21 12.15 -8.60
C SER A 64 26.79 10.77 -9.15
N MET A 65 25.84 10.10 -8.50
CA MET A 65 25.27 8.84 -9.01
C MET A 65 24.23 9.07 -10.11
N ILE A 66 23.42 10.14 -10.00
CA ILE A 66 22.36 10.45 -10.96
C ILE A 66 22.96 10.88 -12.31
N GLU A 67 24.01 11.70 -12.32
CA GLU A 67 24.66 12.15 -13.57
C GLU A 67 25.27 11.00 -14.39
N ARG A 68 25.77 9.94 -13.74
CA ARG A 68 26.40 8.80 -14.43
C ARG A 68 25.44 7.86 -15.15
N HIS A 69 24.13 7.93 -14.88
CA HIS A 69 23.14 7.07 -15.53
C HIS A 69 22.42 7.75 -16.72
N ILE A 70 22.40 9.09 -16.79
CA ILE A 70 21.80 9.81 -17.92
C ILE A 70 22.58 9.57 -19.24
N SER A 71 23.85 9.16 -19.15
CA SER A 71 24.76 9.00 -20.30
C SER A 71 24.69 7.65 -21.04
N HIS A 72 23.76 6.73 -20.76
CA HIS A 72 23.78 5.36 -21.33
C HIS A 72 22.45 4.82 -21.91
N SER A 73 21.51 5.68 -22.33
CA SER A 73 20.32 5.26 -23.09
C SER A 73 20.50 5.48 -24.60
N GLY A 74 21.03 4.48 -25.33
CA GLY A 74 21.40 4.69 -26.74
C GLY A 74 21.75 3.47 -27.59
N SER A 75 20.97 2.38 -27.53
CA SER A 75 21.06 1.30 -28.54
C SER A 75 19.73 0.58 -28.73
N LYS A 76 19.22 0.56 -29.97
CA LYS A 76 18.07 -0.27 -30.39
C LYS A 76 18.59 -1.51 -31.11
N SER A 77 18.44 -2.69 -30.51
CA SER A 77 18.62 -3.97 -31.22
C SER A 77 17.34 -4.39 -31.94
N ALA A 78 17.50 -5.07 -33.08
CA ALA A 78 16.43 -5.36 -34.04
C ALA A 78 15.40 -6.40 -33.54
N GLY A 79 14.24 -6.42 -34.19
CA GLY A 79 13.08 -7.21 -33.76
C GLY A 79 13.21 -8.72 -33.99
N MET A 80 12.92 -9.49 -32.93
CA MET A 80 12.45 -10.87 -33.02
C MET A 80 10.92 -10.92 -32.89
N SER A 81 10.29 -12.00 -33.36
CA SER A 81 8.83 -12.18 -33.29
C SER A 81 8.29 -12.02 -31.85
N LEU A 82 7.27 -11.17 -31.69
CA LEU A 82 6.59 -10.88 -30.43
C LEU A 82 5.73 -12.05 -29.89
N SER A 83 5.72 -13.21 -30.55
CA SER A 83 4.92 -14.39 -30.17
C SER A 83 5.63 -15.39 -29.25
N ASN A 84 6.96 -15.34 -29.16
CA ASN A 84 7.78 -16.40 -28.51
C ASN A 84 8.61 -15.90 -27.32
N GLN A 85 8.26 -14.78 -26.69
CA GLN A 85 8.94 -14.36 -25.46
C GLN A 85 8.38 -15.12 -24.25
N PRO A 86 9.22 -15.51 -23.26
CA PRO A 86 8.75 -16.18 -22.07
C PRO A 86 7.80 -15.29 -21.26
N LEU A 87 6.76 -15.87 -20.66
CA LEU A 87 5.81 -15.15 -19.79
C LEU A 87 6.46 -14.66 -18.48
N VAL A 88 7.55 -15.30 -18.06
CA VAL A 88 8.34 -14.97 -16.87
C VAL A 88 9.82 -15.03 -17.24
N LEU A 89 10.57 -13.95 -16.96
CA LEU A 89 12.00 -13.90 -17.21
C LEU A 89 12.76 -14.11 -15.89
N ALA A 90 13.46 -15.24 -15.79
CA ALA A 90 14.37 -15.50 -14.68
C ALA A 90 15.77 -14.92 -14.95
N LYS A 91 16.33 -14.22 -13.97
CA LYS A 91 17.73 -13.76 -13.95
C LYS A 91 18.44 -14.36 -12.75
N THR A 92 19.66 -14.86 -12.97
CA THR A 92 20.60 -15.29 -11.93
C THR A 92 21.82 -14.40 -12.01
N ASP A 93 22.22 -13.80 -10.88
CA ASP A 93 23.30 -12.83 -10.83
C ASP A 93 23.95 -12.84 -9.44
N ALA A 94 25.15 -13.43 -9.31
CA ALA A 94 25.83 -13.66 -8.03
C ALA A 94 24.88 -14.24 -6.93
N ASN A 95 24.68 -13.50 -5.84
CA ASN A 95 23.86 -13.88 -4.68
C ASN A 95 22.35 -13.66 -4.89
N PHE A 96 21.98 -13.10 -6.05
CA PHE A 96 20.68 -12.53 -6.34
C PHE A 96 19.95 -13.34 -7.43
N ARG A 97 18.63 -13.44 -7.30
CA ARG A 97 17.73 -14.06 -8.28
C ARG A 97 16.56 -13.11 -8.53
N SER A 98 16.12 -12.97 -9.78
CA SER A 98 14.96 -12.13 -10.11
C SER A 98 13.97 -12.84 -11.01
N LEU A 99 12.68 -12.74 -10.72
CA LEU A 99 11.61 -13.03 -11.68
C LEU A 99 10.98 -11.73 -12.16
N THR A 100 10.89 -11.61 -13.48
CA THR A 100 10.23 -10.48 -14.14
C THR A 100 8.99 -10.99 -14.88
N LEU A 101 7.80 -10.53 -14.46
CA LEU A 101 6.54 -10.85 -15.12
C LEU A 101 6.48 -10.14 -16.48
N ASN A 102 6.31 -10.90 -17.56
CA ASN A 102 6.44 -10.46 -18.95
C ASN A 102 5.17 -10.75 -19.75
N ARG A 103 4.02 -10.30 -19.25
CA ARG A 103 2.73 -10.32 -19.95
C ARG A 103 2.11 -8.90 -20.01
N PRO A 104 2.87 -7.85 -20.44
CA PRO A 104 2.46 -6.45 -20.27
C PRO A 104 1.16 -6.07 -20.98
N LYS A 105 0.81 -6.76 -22.08
CA LYS A 105 -0.47 -6.57 -22.81
C LYS A 105 -1.69 -6.95 -21.97
N ALA A 106 -1.53 -7.89 -21.03
CA ALA A 106 -2.55 -8.30 -20.07
C ALA A 106 -2.25 -7.74 -18.66
N LEU A 107 -1.50 -6.64 -18.55
CA LEU A 107 -1.11 -6.00 -17.29
C LEU A 107 -0.44 -6.98 -16.30
N ASN A 108 0.32 -7.95 -16.83
CA ASN A 108 0.99 -9.00 -16.06
C ASN A 108 0.03 -9.87 -15.21
N ALA A 109 -1.24 -9.98 -15.62
CA ALA A 109 -2.20 -10.84 -14.94
C ALA A 109 -1.79 -12.33 -15.02
N LEU A 110 -1.84 -13.02 -13.88
CA LEU A 110 -1.37 -14.39 -13.71
C LEU A 110 -2.30 -15.39 -14.41
N ASN A 111 -1.76 -16.19 -15.31
CA ASN A 111 -2.41 -17.42 -15.77
C ASN A 111 -1.74 -18.64 -15.13
N HIS A 112 -2.35 -19.82 -15.29
CA HIS A 112 -1.83 -21.10 -14.78
C HIS A 112 -0.35 -21.33 -15.12
N GLU A 113 0.02 -21.11 -16.39
CA GLU A 113 1.41 -21.26 -16.88
C GLU A 113 2.40 -20.32 -16.16
N MET A 114 2.02 -19.07 -15.88
CA MET A 114 2.86 -18.15 -15.10
C MET A 114 3.01 -18.62 -13.65
N ILE A 115 1.93 -19.11 -13.02
CA ILE A 115 1.97 -19.63 -11.64
C ILE A 115 2.92 -20.84 -11.57
N ASP A 116 2.84 -21.77 -12.51
CA ASP A 116 3.75 -22.91 -12.61
C ASP A 116 5.22 -22.47 -12.81
N LEU A 117 5.47 -21.56 -13.75
CA LEU A 117 6.83 -21.05 -14.03
C LEU A 117 7.44 -20.34 -12.82
N ILE A 118 6.67 -19.52 -12.11
CA ILE A 118 7.10 -18.83 -10.89
C ILE A 118 7.36 -19.86 -9.78
N SER A 119 6.41 -20.77 -9.53
CA SER A 119 6.52 -21.80 -8.49
C SER A 119 7.77 -22.66 -8.66
N ASN A 120 8.05 -23.10 -9.89
CA ASN A 120 9.20 -23.95 -10.19
C ASN A 120 10.54 -23.23 -9.89
N GLU A 121 10.71 -21.96 -10.27
CA GLU A 121 11.95 -21.24 -9.96
C GLU A 121 12.05 -20.82 -8.49
N ILE A 122 10.97 -20.31 -7.86
CA ILE A 122 11.03 -19.90 -6.45
C ILE A 122 11.30 -21.12 -5.53
N VAL A 123 10.64 -22.26 -5.74
CA VAL A 123 10.89 -23.49 -4.95
C VAL A 123 12.32 -24.01 -5.14
N LYS A 124 12.86 -23.93 -6.36
CA LYS A 124 14.24 -24.27 -6.68
C LYS A 124 15.24 -23.33 -5.99
N TRP A 125 14.92 -22.04 -5.89
CA TRP A 125 15.78 -21.04 -5.25
C TRP A 125 15.76 -21.15 -3.72
N GLU A 126 14.59 -21.33 -3.09
CA GLU A 126 14.48 -21.55 -1.63
C GLU A 126 15.23 -22.82 -1.17
N ARG A 127 15.43 -23.80 -2.07
CA ARG A 127 16.23 -25.01 -1.83
C ARG A 127 17.71 -24.86 -2.18
N SER A 128 18.15 -23.70 -2.68
CA SER A 128 19.51 -23.47 -3.16
C SER A 128 20.29 -22.60 -2.19
N ASP A 129 21.47 -23.09 -1.78
CA ASP A 129 22.42 -22.30 -0.99
C ASP A 129 22.97 -21.07 -1.73
N GLU A 130 22.71 -20.90 -3.02
CA GLU A 130 23.20 -19.76 -3.82
C GLU A 130 22.21 -18.60 -3.92
N ALA A 131 20.91 -18.83 -3.69
CA ALA A 131 19.88 -17.80 -3.79
C ALA A 131 19.71 -17.12 -2.42
N LYS A 132 20.14 -15.86 -2.31
CA LYS A 132 20.18 -15.15 -1.01
C LYS A 132 19.22 -13.97 -0.94
N ILE A 133 18.82 -13.43 -2.10
CA ILE A 133 17.76 -12.43 -2.25
C ILE A 133 16.99 -12.76 -3.53
N VAL A 134 15.66 -12.75 -3.45
CA VAL A 134 14.76 -12.88 -4.59
C VAL A 134 14.07 -11.54 -4.86
N ILE A 135 14.16 -10.99 -6.07
CA ILE A 135 13.31 -9.86 -6.50
C ILE A 135 12.18 -10.35 -7.40
N LEU A 136 10.97 -9.85 -7.13
CA LEU A 136 9.81 -9.95 -8.01
C LEU A 136 9.51 -8.57 -8.59
N LYS A 137 9.41 -8.47 -9.92
CA LYS A 137 9.07 -7.23 -10.66
C LYS A 137 8.24 -7.52 -11.90
N GLY A 138 7.62 -6.50 -12.49
CA GLY A 138 6.83 -6.63 -13.72
C GLY A 138 7.34 -5.71 -14.84
N ILE A 139 7.12 -6.08 -16.09
CA ILE A 139 7.39 -5.22 -17.26
C ILE A 139 6.17 -4.35 -17.58
N GLY A 140 6.42 -3.06 -17.85
CA GLY A 140 5.41 -2.13 -18.35
C GLY A 140 4.73 -1.34 -17.24
N ARG A 141 3.40 -1.21 -17.30
CA ARG A 141 2.58 -0.33 -16.44
C ARG A 141 1.99 -1.00 -15.19
N ALA A 142 2.38 -2.25 -14.94
CA ALA A 142 1.84 -3.07 -13.88
C ALA A 142 2.95 -3.95 -13.32
N PHE A 143 2.98 -4.10 -12.00
CA PHE A 143 3.65 -5.23 -11.40
C PHE A 143 2.85 -6.49 -11.77
N CYS A 144 1.59 -6.57 -11.33
CA CYS A 144 0.63 -7.61 -11.66
C CYS A 144 -0.80 -7.15 -11.34
N ALA A 145 -1.72 -7.22 -12.30
CA ALA A 145 -3.10 -6.77 -12.16
C ALA A 145 -4.12 -7.91 -11.95
N GLY A 146 -3.79 -8.87 -11.08
CA GLY A 146 -4.68 -9.96 -10.66
C GLY A 146 -4.47 -11.28 -11.41
N GLY A 147 -5.33 -12.25 -11.17
CA GLY A 147 -5.40 -13.49 -11.95
C GLY A 147 -6.16 -13.33 -13.27
N ASP A 148 -5.98 -14.26 -14.20
CA ASP A 148 -6.73 -14.36 -15.46
C ASP A 148 -8.13 -14.95 -15.23
N VAL A 149 -8.92 -14.25 -14.41
CA VAL A 149 -10.26 -14.69 -13.99
C VAL A 149 -11.23 -14.88 -15.15
N VAL A 150 -10.98 -14.25 -16.30
CA VAL A 150 -11.75 -14.48 -17.55
C VAL A 150 -11.57 -15.92 -18.03
N SER A 151 -10.33 -16.44 -17.98
CA SER A 151 -10.04 -17.83 -18.32
C SER A 151 -10.66 -18.81 -17.29
N VAL A 152 -10.61 -18.45 -16.00
CA VAL A 152 -11.25 -19.23 -14.90
C VAL A 152 -12.76 -19.32 -15.08
N VAL A 153 -13.43 -18.21 -15.36
CA VAL A 153 -14.89 -18.16 -15.56
C VAL A 153 -15.32 -18.93 -16.82
N SER A 154 -14.55 -18.87 -17.91
CA SER A 154 -14.80 -19.69 -19.11
C SER A 154 -14.70 -21.21 -18.84
N LEU A 155 -14.02 -21.63 -17.77
CA LEU A 155 -13.94 -23.01 -17.32
C LEU A 155 -15.10 -23.37 -16.37
N ALA A 156 -15.44 -22.46 -15.43
CA ALA A 156 -16.54 -22.61 -14.48
C ALA A 156 -17.92 -22.71 -15.16
N GLU A 157 -18.16 -21.91 -16.21
CA GLU A 157 -19.38 -21.94 -17.03
C GLU A 157 -19.53 -23.22 -17.88
N SER A 158 -18.51 -24.08 -17.92
CA SER A 158 -18.56 -25.25 -18.78
C SER A 158 -19.42 -26.36 -18.17
N ASN A 159 -20.37 -26.87 -18.96
CA ASN A 159 -21.16 -28.08 -18.63
C ASN A 159 -20.32 -29.38 -18.54
N VAL A 160 -18.99 -29.29 -18.60
CA VAL A 160 -18.07 -30.43 -18.47
C VAL A 160 -17.43 -30.38 -17.08
N GLN A 161 -17.77 -31.35 -16.23
CA GLN A 161 -17.34 -31.39 -14.82
C GLN A 161 -15.82 -31.24 -14.64
N GLU A 162 -15.02 -31.87 -15.51
CA GLU A 162 -13.55 -31.73 -15.46
C GLU A 162 -13.05 -30.31 -15.75
N LYS A 163 -13.76 -29.53 -16.58
CA LYS A 163 -13.43 -28.11 -16.79
C LYS A 163 -13.79 -27.26 -15.57
N GLN A 164 -14.89 -27.55 -14.89
CA GLN A 164 -15.25 -26.85 -13.65
C GLN A 164 -14.21 -27.10 -12.55
N LYS A 165 -13.67 -28.33 -12.44
CA LYS A 165 -12.53 -28.62 -11.55
C LYS A 165 -11.27 -27.83 -11.91
N LEU A 166 -10.99 -27.60 -13.21
CA LEU A 166 -9.86 -26.77 -13.65
C LEU A 166 -10.03 -25.28 -13.32
N ALA A 167 -11.26 -24.78 -13.11
CA ALA A 167 -11.46 -23.43 -12.60
C ALA A 167 -10.97 -23.32 -11.14
N ALA A 168 -11.30 -24.30 -10.29
CA ALA A 168 -10.82 -24.34 -8.91
C ALA A 168 -9.31 -24.63 -8.80
N SER A 169 -8.70 -25.35 -9.75
CA SER A 169 -7.26 -25.66 -9.70
C SER A 169 -6.37 -24.44 -9.94
N PHE A 170 -6.89 -23.38 -10.57
CA PHE A 170 -6.19 -22.09 -10.68
C PHE A 170 -5.92 -21.51 -9.29
N PHE A 171 -6.98 -21.30 -8.50
CA PHE A 171 -6.88 -20.81 -7.13
C PHE A 171 -6.07 -21.74 -6.22
N GLN A 172 -6.18 -23.07 -6.40
CA GLN A 172 -5.34 -24.03 -5.68
C GLN A 172 -3.84 -23.76 -5.91
N SER A 173 -3.45 -23.50 -7.16
CA SER A 173 -2.06 -23.30 -7.55
C SER A 173 -1.55 -21.92 -7.13
N GLU A 174 -2.40 -20.89 -7.27
CA GLU A 174 -2.12 -19.53 -6.80
C GLU A 174 -1.91 -19.49 -5.27
N TYR A 175 -2.84 -20.07 -4.49
CA TYR A 175 -2.72 -20.09 -3.02
C TYR A 175 -1.61 -21.01 -2.51
N GLN A 176 -1.21 -22.05 -3.28
CA GLN A 176 0.00 -22.82 -3.00
C GLN A 176 1.26 -21.97 -3.14
N LEU A 177 1.34 -21.16 -4.20
CA LEU A 177 2.45 -20.24 -4.45
C LEU A 177 2.49 -19.12 -3.41
N ASP A 178 1.37 -18.45 -3.14
CA ASP A 178 1.30 -17.35 -2.18
C ASP A 178 1.64 -17.81 -0.75
N SER A 179 1.11 -18.97 -0.33
CA SER A 179 1.45 -19.58 0.96
C SER A 179 2.93 -19.98 1.02
N PHE A 180 3.52 -20.45 -0.09
CA PHE A 180 4.96 -20.74 -0.13
C PHE A 180 5.79 -19.47 0.02
N ILE A 181 5.51 -18.42 -0.76
CA ILE A 181 6.17 -17.11 -0.67
C ILE A 181 6.07 -16.54 0.75
N ALA A 182 4.91 -16.66 1.38
CA ALA A 182 4.68 -16.19 2.75
C ALA A 182 5.50 -16.90 3.83
N LYS A 183 6.09 -18.07 3.52
CA LYS A 183 6.87 -18.92 4.44
C LYS A 183 8.29 -19.22 3.92
N MET A 184 8.76 -18.47 2.92
CA MET A 184 10.16 -18.53 2.50
C MET A 184 11.09 -18.03 3.62
N SER A 185 12.22 -18.70 3.77
CA SER A 185 13.35 -18.23 4.59
C SER A 185 14.26 -17.28 3.80
N THR A 186 14.31 -17.41 2.47
CA THR A 186 15.02 -16.49 1.59
C THR A 186 14.29 -15.14 1.51
N PRO A 187 14.95 -14.01 1.79
CA PRO A 187 14.36 -12.68 1.66
C PRO A 187 13.80 -12.40 0.25
N VAL A 188 12.51 -12.06 0.18
CA VAL A 188 11.83 -11.64 -1.06
C VAL A 188 11.58 -10.14 -1.06
N VAL A 189 11.89 -9.48 -2.18
CA VAL A 189 11.78 -8.05 -2.43
C VAL A 189 10.89 -7.80 -3.65
N CYS A 190 9.74 -7.16 -3.48
CA CYS A 190 8.77 -6.91 -4.55
C CYS A 190 8.78 -5.43 -4.96
N PHE A 191 9.06 -5.15 -6.24
CA PHE A 191 8.92 -3.82 -6.83
C PHE A 191 7.49 -3.63 -7.33
N LEU A 192 6.66 -2.90 -6.58
CA LEU A 192 5.24 -2.66 -6.88
C LEU A 192 5.05 -1.51 -7.88
N ASP A 193 5.94 -1.41 -8.88
CA ASP A 193 5.99 -0.28 -9.81
C ASP A 193 4.87 -0.38 -10.86
N GLY A 194 3.73 0.24 -10.55
CA GLY A 194 2.51 0.19 -11.36
C GLY A 194 1.32 -0.45 -10.65
N ILE A 195 0.37 -0.95 -11.44
CA ILE A 195 -0.82 -1.66 -10.94
C ILE A 195 -0.43 -2.97 -10.22
N THR A 196 -0.97 -3.15 -9.01
CA THR A 196 -0.78 -4.30 -8.12
C THR A 196 -2.13 -4.68 -7.49
N MET A 197 -2.84 -5.68 -8.02
CA MET A 197 -4.20 -6.07 -7.60
C MET A 197 -4.35 -7.60 -7.59
N GLY A 198 -5.33 -8.16 -6.85
CA GLY A 198 -5.60 -9.61 -6.79
C GLY A 198 -4.32 -10.43 -6.53
N GLY A 199 -4.04 -11.47 -7.32
CA GLY A 199 -2.78 -12.23 -7.31
C GLY A 199 -1.46 -11.42 -7.35
N GLY A 200 -1.48 -10.16 -7.82
CA GLY A 200 -0.33 -9.27 -7.66
C GLY A 200 -0.07 -8.85 -6.21
N LEU A 201 -1.11 -8.77 -5.39
CA LEU A 201 -0.99 -8.68 -3.94
C LEU A 201 -0.64 -10.04 -3.34
N GLY A 202 -1.15 -11.16 -3.85
CA GLY A 202 -0.72 -12.52 -3.42
C GLY A 202 0.80 -12.70 -3.45
N LEU A 203 1.41 -12.44 -4.61
CA LEU A 203 2.86 -12.51 -4.82
C LEU A 203 3.70 -11.53 -3.98
N SER A 204 3.09 -10.56 -3.30
CA SER A 204 3.84 -9.46 -2.68
C SER A 204 3.48 -9.12 -1.24
N ILE A 205 2.21 -9.14 -0.84
CA ILE A 205 1.74 -8.64 0.46
C ILE A 205 2.33 -9.41 1.65
N HIS A 206 2.64 -10.69 1.44
CA HIS A 206 3.23 -11.57 2.44
C HIS A 206 4.76 -11.46 2.54
N THR A 207 5.42 -10.73 1.64
CA THR A 207 6.88 -10.56 1.67
C THR A 207 7.30 -9.43 2.62
N PRO A 208 8.50 -9.51 3.23
CA PRO A 208 8.99 -8.46 4.13
C PRO A 208 9.23 -7.12 3.41
N PHE A 209 9.68 -7.15 2.15
CA PHE A 209 10.15 -5.98 1.41
C PHE A 209 9.28 -5.69 0.20
N ARG A 210 8.23 -4.90 0.44
CA ARG A 210 7.28 -4.41 -0.56
C ARG A 210 7.60 -2.95 -0.85
N ILE A 211 8.07 -2.63 -2.05
CA ILE A 211 8.54 -1.29 -2.42
C ILE A 211 7.49 -0.64 -3.32
N ALA A 212 6.84 0.42 -2.82
CA ALA A 212 6.00 1.27 -3.63
C ALA A 212 6.80 2.39 -4.31
N THR A 213 6.27 2.87 -5.44
CA THR A 213 6.75 3.99 -6.23
C THR A 213 5.60 5.00 -6.44
N GLU A 214 5.88 6.11 -7.10
CA GLU A 214 4.87 7.04 -7.63
C GLU A 214 3.85 6.39 -8.60
N ASN A 215 4.19 5.25 -9.22
CA ASN A 215 3.31 4.54 -10.14
C ASN A 215 2.44 3.47 -9.45
N THR A 216 2.77 3.08 -8.20
CA THR A 216 2.05 2.02 -7.48
C THR A 216 0.56 2.32 -7.38
N ARG A 217 -0.27 1.35 -7.75
CA ARG A 217 -1.73 1.41 -7.58
C ARG A 217 -2.24 0.09 -7.05
N VAL A 218 -2.60 0.05 -5.77
CA VAL A 218 -3.15 -1.15 -5.09
C VAL A 218 -4.67 -1.06 -4.94
N ALA A 219 -5.35 -2.19 -5.12
CA ALA A 219 -6.76 -2.39 -4.80
C ALA A 219 -7.09 -3.89 -4.71
N MET A 220 -8.18 -4.22 -4.02
CA MET A 220 -8.84 -5.53 -4.06
C MET A 220 -10.19 -5.38 -4.81
N PRO A 221 -10.22 -5.50 -6.16
CA PRO A 221 -11.42 -5.31 -6.99
C PRO A 221 -12.46 -6.45 -6.94
N GLU A 222 -12.25 -7.50 -6.15
CA GLU A 222 -12.94 -8.79 -6.25
C GLU A 222 -14.47 -8.67 -6.04
N THR A 223 -14.93 -7.84 -5.09
CA THR A 223 -16.37 -7.60 -4.87
C THR A 223 -17.08 -6.95 -6.05
N THR A 224 -16.32 -6.34 -6.98
CA THR A 224 -16.84 -5.77 -8.23
C THR A 224 -17.17 -6.85 -9.26
N ILE A 225 -16.47 -7.98 -9.23
CA ILE A 225 -16.64 -9.10 -10.17
C ILE A 225 -17.41 -10.28 -9.58
N GLY A 226 -17.97 -10.14 -8.37
CA GLY A 226 -18.72 -11.22 -7.70
C GLY A 226 -17.84 -12.24 -6.95
N LEU A 227 -16.61 -11.85 -6.60
CA LEU A 227 -15.68 -12.63 -5.79
C LEU A 227 -15.43 -11.92 -4.44
N PHE A 228 -14.74 -12.57 -3.51
CA PHE A 228 -14.26 -11.98 -2.26
C PHE A 228 -12.75 -11.65 -2.37
N PRO A 229 -12.20 -10.69 -1.61
CA PRO A 229 -10.76 -10.46 -1.53
C PRO A 229 -10.05 -11.72 -1.01
N ASP A 230 -9.18 -12.29 -1.84
CA ASP A 230 -8.51 -13.58 -1.64
C ASP A 230 -6.99 -13.45 -1.55
N VAL A 231 -6.21 -14.47 -1.96
CA VAL A 231 -4.73 -14.49 -1.95
C VAL A 231 -4.10 -14.13 -0.59
N GLY A 232 -4.76 -14.58 0.49
CA GLY A 232 -4.42 -14.29 1.88
C GLY A 232 -4.95 -12.95 2.39
N ALA A 233 -5.86 -12.28 1.69
CA ALA A 233 -6.47 -11.03 2.14
C ALA A 233 -7.30 -11.17 3.42
N THR A 234 -7.86 -12.36 3.70
CA THR A 234 -8.47 -12.64 5.00
C THR A 234 -7.44 -12.68 6.14
N PHE A 235 -6.15 -12.87 5.82
CA PHE A 235 -5.06 -12.68 6.77
C PHE A 235 -4.63 -11.21 6.86
N PHE A 236 -4.30 -10.56 5.74
CA PHE A 236 -3.63 -9.24 5.79
C PHE A 236 -4.58 -8.05 5.99
N LEU A 237 -5.78 -8.03 5.39
CA LEU A 237 -6.69 -6.90 5.54
C LEU A 237 -7.12 -6.68 7.00
N PRO A 238 -7.51 -7.70 7.79
CA PRO A 238 -7.90 -7.51 9.19
C PRO A 238 -6.75 -7.14 10.13
N ARG A 239 -5.51 -7.07 9.61
CA ARG A 239 -4.28 -6.70 10.32
C ARG A 239 -3.76 -5.30 9.94
N LEU A 240 -4.44 -4.60 9.03
CA LEU A 240 -4.27 -3.16 8.84
C LEU A 240 -4.87 -2.39 10.03
N ASP A 241 -4.43 -1.16 10.28
CA ASP A 241 -4.89 -0.37 11.42
C ASP A 241 -6.41 -0.11 11.37
N GLY A 242 -7.10 -0.25 12.50
CA GLY A 242 -8.54 -0.01 12.61
C GLY A 242 -9.37 -0.92 11.70
N GLU A 243 -10.32 -0.35 10.96
CA GLU A 243 -11.18 -1.10 10.02
C GLU A 243 -10.91 -0.74 8.55
N LEU A 244 -9.71 -0.21 8.26
CA LEU A 244 -9.29 0.11 6.89
C LEU A 244 -9.31 -1.12 5.98
N GLY A 245 -8.89 -2.29 6.47
CA GLY A 245 -8.94 -3.52 5.67
C GLY A 245 -10.37 -3.88 5.24
N THR A 246 -11.33 -3.74 6.15
CA THR A 246 -12.75 -3.96 5.90
C THR A 246 -13.31 -2.95 4.89
N TYR A 247 -12.94 -1.67 5.03
CA TYR A 247 -13.28 -0.63 4.04
C TYR A 247 -12.72 -0.94 2.64
N LEU A 248 -11.44 -1.29 2.53
CA LEU A 248 -10.79 -1.55 1.26
C LEU A 248 -11.31 -2.82 0.58
N GLY A 249 -11.56 -3.88 1.36
CA GLY A 249 -12.12 -5.13 0.85
C GLY A 249 -13.55 -4.98 0.32
N LEU A 250 -14.42 -4.24 1.00
CA LEU A 250 -15.80 -4.02 0.55
C LEU A 250 -15.91 -3.03 -0.61
N THR A 251 -15.16 -1.91 -0.56
CA THR A 251 -15.31 -0.82 -1.53
C THR A 251 -14.46 -1.00 -2.80
N SER A 252 -13.40 -1.81 -2.74
CA SER A 252 -12.35 -1.87 -3.78
C SER A 252 -11.67 -0.52 -4.05
N THR A 253 -11.59 0.34 -3.02
CA THR A 253 -10.95 1.66 -3.14
C THR A 253 -9.48 1.53 -3.50
N ASN A 254 -9.02 2.39 -4.42
CA ASN A 254 -7.66 2.36 -4.95
C ASN A 254 -6.74 3.25 -4.13
N LEU A 255 -5.57 2.74 -3.76
CA LEU A 255 -4.52 3.53 -3.10
C LEU A 255 -3.33 3.70 -4.05
N TYR A 256 -2.80 4.93 -4.09
CA TYR A 256 -1.76 5.35 -5.04
C TYR A 256 -0.46 5.70 -4.31
N GLY A 257 0.66 5.09 -4.72
CA GLY A 257 2.00 5.35 -4.23
C GLY A 257 2.11 5.49 -2.71
N TRP A 258 2.34 6.71 -2.23
CA TRP A 258 2.46 7.02 -0.81
C TRP A 258 1.26 6.59 0.04
N ALA A 259 0.04 6.62 -0.53
CA ALA A 259 -1.16 6.12 0.14
C ALA A 259 -1.08 4.61 0.42
N ALA A 260 -0.53 3.82 -0.51
CA ALA A 260 -0.33 2.39 -0.33
C ALA A 260 0.73 2.11 0.75
N TYR A 261 1.76 2.95 0.84
CA TYR A 261 2.77 2.90 1.90
C TYR A 261 2.18 3.24 3.27
N GLN A 262 1.50 4.39 3.42
CA GLN A 262 0.88 4.81 4.69
C GLN A 262 -0.23 3.86 5.19
N ALA A 263 -0.93 3.21 4.27
CA ALA A 263 -1.93 2.18 4.58
C ALA A 263 -1.33 0.82 5.01
N GLY A 264 -0.05 0.56 4.75
CA GLY A 264 0.66 -0.69 5.11
C GLY A 264 0.82 -1.72 3.98
N PHE A 265 0.25 -1.48 2.80
CA PHE A 265 0.42 -2.35 1.62
C PHE A 265 1.88 -2.40 1.17
N ALA A 266 2.61 -1.30 1.30
CA ALA A 266 4.06 -1.27 1.10
C ALA A 266 4.83 -1.12 2.42
N SER A 267 6.07 -1.58 2.41
CA SER A 267 7.06 -1.48 3.51
C SER A 267 8.04 -0.31 3.32
N HIS A 268 8.19 0.16 2.07
CA HIS A 268 9.13 1.19 1.66
C HIS A 268 8.51 2.00 0.51
N TYR A 269 8.97 3.24 0.35
CA TYR A 269 8.62 4.09 -0.79
C TYR A 269 9.91 4.61 -1.45
N VAL A 270 10.13 4.23 -2.71
CA VAL A 270 11.34 4.50 -3.50
C VAL A 270 10.89 5.02 -4.87
N PRO A 271 11.42 6.14 -5.37
CA PRO A 271 11.07 6.63 -6.71
C PRO A 271 11.39 5.59 -7.80
N SER A 272 10.51 5.41 -8.79
CA SER A 272 10.66 4.41 -9.87
C SER A 272 12.02 4.51 -10.58
N ALA A 273 12.48 5.74 -10.85
CA ALA A 273 13.78 6.02 -11.46
C ALA A 273 14.99 5.50 -10.65
N SER A 274 14.83 5.24 -9.35
CA SER A 274 15.88 4.71 -8.46
C SER A 274 15.92 3.17 -8.40
N LEU A 275 14.88 2.47 -8.89
CA LEU A 275 14.79 1.01 -8.79
C LEU A 275 15.95 0.26 -9.48
N PRO A 276 16.49 0.67 -10.65
CA PRO A 276 17.63 -0.03 -11.26
C PRO A 276 18.89 0.02 -10.40
N ALA A 277 19.17 1.18 -9.80
CA ALA A 277 20.31 1.36 -8.90
C ALA A 277 20.10 0.64 -7.55
N LEU A 278 18.87 0.53 -7.08
CA LEU A 278 18.53 -0.30 -5.92
C LEU A 278 18.72 -1.80 -6.21
N GLU A 279 18.36 -2.27 -7.41
CA GLU A 279 18.59 -3.66 -7.82
C GLU A 279 20.09 -4.00 -7.87
N GLU A 280 20.92 -3.10 -8.42
CA GLU A 280 22.39 -3.22 -8.38
C GLU A 280 22.94 -3.18 -6.93
N ARG A 281 22.41 -2.29 -6.09
CA ARG A 281 22.77 -2.21 -4.66
C ARG A 281 22.44 -3.50 -3.91
N LEU A 282 21.33 -4.16 -4.25
CA LEU A 282 20.88 -5.42 -3.65
C LEU A 282 21.69 -6.61 -4.18
N SER A 283 22.04 -6.66 -5.47
CA SER A 283 22.89 -7.74 -6.01
C SER A 283 24.33 -7.70 -5.46
N ALA A 284 24.82 -6.50 -5.13
CA ALA A 284 26.11 -6.28 -4.49
C ALA A 284 26.16 -6.63 -2.97
N LEU A 285 25.05 -7.07 -2.36
CA LEU A 285 25.05 -7.49 -0.96
C LEU A 285 25.79 -8.82 -0.75
N SER A 286 26.32 -9.01 0.48
CA SER A 286 26.89 -10.28 0.94
C SER A 286 25.90 -11.44 0.76
N PRO A 287 26.35 -12.67 0.41
CA PRO A 287 25.48 -13.84 0.40
C PRO A 287 24.91 -14.19 1.79
N THR A 288 25.43 -13.58 2.86
CA THR A 288 24.94 -13.73 4.24
C THR A 288 24.17 -12.50 4.75
N ALA A 289 23.71 -11.62 3.85
CA ALA A 289 22.96 -10.44 4.23
C ALA A 289 21.67 -10.80 4.99
N THR A 290 21.52 -10.24 6.19
CA THR A 290 20.28 -10.38 6.98
C THR A 290 19.18 -9.51 6.42
N HIS A 291 17.94 -9.79 6.82
CA HIS A 291 16.80 -8.91 6.55
C HIS A 291 17.09 -7.45 6.96
N ASP A 292 17.75 -7.19 8.09
CA ASP A 292 18.11 -5.82 8.50
C ASP A 292 19.09 -5.15 7.52
N ARG A 293 20.05 -5.89 6.94
CA ARG A 293 20.99 -5.36 5.94
C ARG A 293 20.32 -5.06 4.61
N ILE A 294 19.26 -5.79 4.26
CA ILE A 294 18.41 -5.53 3.10
C ILE A 294 17.53 -4.30 3.35
N ASN A 295 16.92 -4.19 4.54
CA ASN A 295 16.18 -3.00 4.99
C ASN A 295 17.07 -1.74 4.93
N ASP A 296 18.27 -1.77 5.51
CA ASP A 296 19.24 -0.68 5.44
C ASP A 296 19.50 -0.27 3.97
N ALA A 297 19.77 -1.24 3.09
CA ALA A 297 20.03 -1.01 1.67
C ALA A 297 18.84 -0.41 0.90
N ILE A 298 17.59 -0.72 1.26
CA ILE A 298 16.40 -0.10 0.65
C ILE A 298 16.15 1.30 1.22
N ASN A 299 16.44 1.53 2.51
CA ASN A 299 16.32 2.85 3.14
C ASN A 299 17.35 3.86 2.58
N GLU A 300 18.50 3.41 2.05
CA GLU A 300 19.45 4.27 1.30
C GLU A 300 18.81 4.99 0.09
N PHE A 301 17.80 4.36 -0.54
CA PHE A 301 17.09 4.84 -1.74
C PHE A 301 15.68 5.36 -1.45
N SER A 302 15.20 5.21 -0.22
CA SER A 302 13.87 5.66 0.17
C SER A 302 13.81 7.19 0.23
N ALA A 303 12.71 7.77 -0.24
CA ALA A 303 12.51 9.21 -0.31
C ALA A 303 11.12 9.59 0.19
N ASP A 304 10.99 10.76 0.82
CA ASP A 304 9.68 11.38 1.00
C ASP A 304 9.08 11.76 -0.37
N VAL A 305 7.77 12.00 -0.43
CA VAL A 305 7.12 12.55 -1.61
C VAL A 305 7.77 13.92 -1.93
N ILE A 306 8.27 14.08 -3.15
CA ILE A 306 8.72 15.39 -3.63
C ILE A 306 7.46 16.22 -3.88
N ASP A 307 7.09 17.04 -2.89
CA ASP A 307 5.99 18.00 -2.96
C ASP A 307 6.09 18.82 -4.26
N GLY A 308 5.14 18.61 -5.17
CA GLY A 308 4.96 19.46 -6.36
C GLY A 308 4.69 18.76 -7.69
N ASN A 309 4.91 17.45 -7.84
CA ASN A 309 4.86 16.82 -9.18
C ASN A 309 4.08 15.49 -9.33
N SER A 310 3.41 14.98 -8.28
CA SER A 310 2.56 13.80 -8.42
C SER A 310 1.16 14.17 -8.91
N SER A 311 0.77 13.73 -10.10
CA SER A 311 -0.63 13.77 -10.58
C SER A 311 -1.56 12.77 -9.89
N ASN A 312 -1.13 12.20 -8.77
CA ASN A 312 -1.88 11.21 -8.00
C ASN A 312 -2.85 11.90 -7.02
N PRO A 313 -4.02 11.30 -6.74
CA PRO A 313 -4.93 11.83 -5.73
C PRO A 313 -4.27 11.91 -4.35
N THR A 314 -4.59 12.96 -3.59
CA THR A 314 -4.21 13.10 -2.19
C THR A 314 -4.70 11.90 -1.37
N TYR A 315 -3.96 11.49 -0.34
CA TYR A 315 -4.40 10.40 0.55
C TYR A 315 -5.50 10.87 1.51
N GLU A 316 -6.75 10.74 1.08
CA GLU A 316 -7.94 11.23 1.80
C GLU A 316 -8.31 10.37 3.04
N LEU A 317 -7.81 9.14 3.17
CA LEU A 317 -8.22 8.18 4.22
C LEU A 317 -7.50 8.41 5.58
N THR A 318 -7.44 9.66 6.01
CA THR A 318 -6.81 10.13 7.25
C THR A 318 -7.78 10.90 8.13
N GLY A 319 -7.43 11.12 9.41
CA GLY A 319 -8.18 12.02 10.30
C GLY A 319 -9.66 11.65 10.43
N PHE A 320 -10.56 12.56 10.09
CA PHE A 320 -12.02 12.34 10.21
C PHE A 320 -12.57 11.28 9.25
N HIS A 321 -12.04 11.15 8.02
CA HIS A 321 -12.39 10.02 7.15
C HIS A 321 -12.00 8.69 7.78
N ARG A 322 -10.84 8.63 8.44
CA ARG A 322 -10.41 7.41 9.13
C ARG A 322 -11.24 7.11 10.37
N GLN A 323 -11.65 8.11 11.14
CA GLN A 323 -12.58 7.92 12.25
C GLN A 323 -13.96 7.41 11.77
N ALA A 324 -14.47 7.95 10.65
CA ALA A 324 -15.71 7.47 10.04
C ALA A 324 -15.58 6.03 9.51
N ILE A 325 -14.44 5.67 8.89
CA ILE A 325 -14.12 4.29 8.50
C ILE A 325 -14.12 3.36 9.72
N ASP A 326 -13.35 3.70 10.75
CA ASP A 326 -13.22 2.87 11.96
C ASP A 326 -14.56 2.72 12.71
N HIS A 327 -15.46 3.70 12.62
CA HIS A 327 -16.82 3.65 13.16
C HIS A 327 -17.78 2.82 12.30
N CYS A 328 -17.96 3.16 11.02
CA CYS A 328 -18.91 2.49 10.13
C CYS A 328 -18.51 1.03 9.88
N PHE A 329 -17.25 0.77 9.53
CA PHE A 329 -16.76 -0.56 9.13
C PHE A 329 -16.37 -1.44 10.32
N GLY A 330 -16.59 -0.96 11.55
CA GLY A 330 -16.51 -1.75 12.79
C GLY A 330 -17.79 -2.52 13.13
N ARG A 331 -18.87 -2.35 12.35
CA ARG A 331 -20.12 -3.11 12.50
C ARG A 331 -19.98 -4.57 12.06
N ASP A 332 -20.92 -5.43 12.47
CA ASP A 332 -20.85 -6.87 12.25
C ASP A 332 -21.58 -7.32 10.97
N THR A 333 -22.53 -6.54 10.47
CA THR A 333 -23.26 -6.78 9.21
C THR A 333 -23.04 -5.68 8.17
N VAL A 334 -23.22 -5.98 6.88
CA VAL A 334 -23.05 -5.00 5.80
C VAL A 334 -24.17 -3.96 5.82
N GLU A 335 -25.38 -4.38 6.22
CA GLU A 335 -26.56 -3.56 6.39
C GLU A 335 -26.34 -2.49 7.47
N GLU A 336 -25.73 -2.83 8.60
CA GLU A 336 -25.31 -1.85 9.60
C GLU A 336 -24.26 -0.87 9.05
N ILE A 337 -23.25 -1.35 8.31
CA ILE A 337 -22.25 -0.46 7.66
C ILE A 337 -22.95 0.55 6.74
N VAL A 338 -23.90 0.09 5.93
CA VAL A 338 -24.70 0.93 5.01
C VAL A 338 -25.58 1.92 5.78
N GLY A 339 -26.20 1.51 6.89
CA GLY A 339 -27.00 2.37 7.76
C GLY A 339 -26.18 3.46 8.45
N GLU A 340 -24.98 3.14 8.93
CA GLU A 340 -24.06 4.13 9.52
C GLU A 340 -23.59 5.15 8.47
N LEU A 341 -23.28 4.71 7.25
CA LEU A 341 -22.93 5.60 6.14
C LEU A 341 -24.10 6.53 5.77
N GLU A 342 -25.33 6.01 5.73
CA GLU A 342 -26.53 6.84 5.51
C GLU A 342 -26.76 7.84 6.65
N ALA A 343 -26.48 7.46 7.90
CA ALA A 343 -26.55 8.38 9.04
C ALA A 343 -25.52 9.51 8.97
N ILE A 344 -24.32 9.26 8.41
CA ILE A 344 -23.34 10.32 8.10
C ILE A 344 -23.83 11.20 6.95
N GLU A 345 -24.29 10.61 5.84
CA GLU A 345 -24.83 11.32 4.67
C GLU A 345 -25.95 12.31 5.06
N ARG A 346 -26.90 11.85 5.87
CA ARG A 346 -28.01 12.67 6.41
C ARG A 346 -27.57 13.66 7.50
N GLY A 347 -26.33 13.57 7.98
CA GLY A 347 -25.76 14.46 8.99
C GLY A 347 -26.19 14.17 10.43
N HIS A 348 -26.68 12.97 10.72
CA HIS A 348 -26.98 12.51 12.08
C HIS A 348 -25.70 12.12 12.84
N LEU A 349 -24.66 11.69 12.11
CA LEU A 349 -23.34 11.38 12.65
C LEU A 349 -22.27 12.27 12.01
N PHE A 350 -21.19 12.53 12.76
CA PHE A 350 -20.07 13.40 12.35
C PHE A 350 -20.52 14.78 11.80
N PHE A 351 -21.58 15.37 12.35
CA PHE A 351 -22.19 16.62 11.87
C PHE A 351 -21.22 17.82 11.85
N GLU A 352 -20.21 17.81 12.73
CA GLU A 352 -19.06 18.74 12.80
C GLU A 352 -18.23 18.79 11.49
N HIS A 353 -18.34 17.76 10.64
CA HIS A 353 -17.53 17.59 9.42
C HIS A 353 -18.40 17.35 8.17
N PRO A 354 -19.08 18.39 7.63
CA PRO A 354 -19.97 18.26 6.48
C PRO A 354 -19.35 17.64 5.23
N SER A 355 -18.02 17.74 5.05
CA SER A 355 -17.29 17.09 3.94
C SER A 355 -17.39 15.57 3.93
N LEU A 356 -17.67 14.93 5.07
CA LEU A 356 -17.87 13.49 5.14
C LEU A 356 -19.17 13.02 4.47
N ARG A 357 -20.15 13.90 4.23
CA ARG A 357 -21.45 13.53 3.66
C ARG A 357 -21.30 12.98 2.23
N GLU A 358 -20.52 13.67 1.40
CA GLU A 358 -20.24 13.24 0.01
C GLU A 358 -19.44 11.93 -0.01
N TRP A 359 -18.43 11.80 0.86
CA TRP A 359 -17.67 10.56 1.02
C TRP A 359 -18.57 9.39 1.45
N ALA A 360 -19.47 9.61 2.41
CA ALA A 360 -20.34 8.58 2.94
C ALA A 360 -21.37 8.13 1.89
N GLN A 361 -22.00 9.07 1.19
CA GLN A 361 -22.89 8.79 0.05
C GLN A 361 -22.18 7.95 -1.01
N LYS A 362 -21.04 8.41 -1.50
CA LYS A 362 -20.25 7.74 -2.54
C LYS A 362 -19.78 6.35 -2.09
N THR A 363 -19.42 6.18 -0.83
CA THR A 363 -19.05 4.89 -0.25
C THR A 363 -20.24 3.94 -0.17
N ARG A 364 -21.41 4.43 0.27
CA ARG A 364 -22.67 3.70 0.32
C ARG A 364 -23.10 3.22 -1.07
N GLU A 365 -23.15 4.14 -2.03
CA GLU A 365 -23.43 3.84 -3.44
C GLU A 365 -22.44 2.82 -4.02
N THR A 366 -21.16 2.91 -3.66
CA THR A 366 -20.14 1.94 -4.12
C THR A 366 -20.45 0.53 -3.63
N ILE A 367 -20.80 0.36 -2.35
CA ILE A 367 -21.14 -0.95 -1.76
C ILE A 367 -22.42 -1.53 -2.38
N LEU A 368 -23.48 -0.71 -2.54
CA LEU A 368 -24.75 -1.15 -3.13
C LEU A 368 -24.64 -1.52 -4.63
N ASN A 369 -23.61 -1.06 -5.32
CA ASN A 369 -23.29 -1.46 -6.69
C ASN A 369 -22.50 -2.77 -6.82
N ARG A 370 -21.95 -3.33 -5.73
CA ARG A 370 -21.28 -4.65 -5.70
C ARG A 370 -22.29 -5.79 -5.65
N SER A 371 -21.80 -7.03 -5.80
CA SER A 371 -22.59 -8.22 -5.47
C SER A 371 -22.95 -8.19 -3.97
N PRO A 372 -24.23 -8.26 -3.60
CA PRO A 372 -24.64 -8.32 -2.20
C PRO A 372 -24.04 -9.53 -1.47
N THR A 373 -24.03 -10.69 -2.15
CA THR A 373 -23.40 -11.93 -1.69
C THR A 373 -21.92 -11.73 -1.37
N SER A 374 -21.18 -11.12 -2.30
CA SER A 374 -19.74 -10.90 -2.18
C SER A 374 -19.39 -9.93 -1.05
N CYS A 375 -20.20 -8.89 -0.83
CA CYS A 375 -20.02 -7.99 0.29
C CYS A 375 -20.19 -8.71 1.64
N LYS A 376 -21.25 -9.51 1.81
CA LYS A 376 -21.45 -10.28 3.05
C LYS A 376 -20.37 -11.35 3.25
N LEU A 377 -20.04 -12.10 2.19
CA LEU A 377 -18.99 -13.11 2.18
C LEU A 377 -17.63 -12.50 2.59
N THR A 378 -17.29 -11.34 2.03
CA THR A 378 -16.08 -10.58 2.38
C THR A 378 -16.07 -10.22 3.85
N LEU A 379 -17.12 -9.58 4.37
CA LEU A 379 -17.18 -9.17 5.78
C LEU A 379 -17.02 -10.38 6.72
N MET A 380 -17.75 -11.47 6.47
CA MET A 380 -17.66 -12.72 7.23
C MET A 380 -16.23 -13.31 7.21
N ALA A 381 -15.61 -13.39 6.02
CA ALA A 381 -14.27 -13.95 5.84
C ALA A 381 -13.19 -13.10 6.53
N LEU A 382 -13.29 -11.77 6.47
CA LEU A 382 -12.38 -10.85 7.17
C LEU A 382 -12.53 -10.94 8.70
N ARG A 383 -13.74 -11.08 9.22
CA ARG A 383 -13.99 -11.24 10.67
C ARG A 383 -13.46 -12.55 11.20
N GLU A 384 -13.50 -13.63 10.42
CA GLU A 384 -12.94 -14.92 10.81
C GLU A 384 -11.40 -14.96 10.66
N GLY A 385 -10.86 -14.52 9.52
CA GLY A 385 -9.42 -14.49 9.23
C GLY A 385 -8.58 -13.62 10.19
N ARG A 386 -9.21 -12.67 10.90
CA ARG A 386 -8.61 -11.94 12.03
C ARG A 386 -8.10 -12.88 13.16
N LYS A 387 -8.72 -14.04 13.35
CA LYS A 387 -8.43 -15.01 14.43
C LYS A 387 -7.44 -16.12 14.02
N LEU A 388 -7.37 -16.37 12.71
CA LEU A 388 -6.67 -17.48 12.09
C LEU A 388 -5.17 -17.20 11.88
N SER A 389 -4.39 -18.26 11.76
CA SER A 389 -3.04 -18.23 11.19
C SER A 389 -3.08 -18.16 9.66
N ILE A 390 -1.95 -17.85 9.03
CA ILE A 390 -1.87 -17.68 7.58
C ILE A 390 -2.29 -18.94 6.79
N ASP A 391 -1.90 -20.13 7.24
CA ASP A 391 -2.30 -21.39 6.59
C ASP A 391 -3.79 -21.69 6.80
N GLU A 392 -4.35 -21.33 7.95
CA GLU A 392 -5.79 -21.46 8.22
C GLU A 392 -6.62 -20.49 7.34
N CYS A 393 -6.10 -19.28 7.08
CA CYS A 393 -6.67 -18.33 6.11
C CYS A 393 -6.67 -18.93 4.69
N PHE A 394 -5.53 -19.39 4.17
CA PHE A 394 -5.49 -20.00 2.83
C PHE A 394 -6.36 -21.26 2.71
N LEU A 395 -6.46 -22.08 3.76
CA LEU A 395 -7.39 -23.22 3.80
C LEU A 395 -8.86 -22.78 3.78
N MET A 396 -9.19 -21.65 4.41
CA MET A 396 -10.53 -21.05 4.34
C MET A 396 -10.80 -20.52 2.94
N GLU A 397 -9.94 -19.65 2.41
CA GLU A 397 -10.08 -19.02 1.10
C GLU A 397 -10.16 -20.06 -0.04
N MET A 398 -9.42 -21.17 0.03
CA MET A 398 -9.57 -22.28 -0.93
C MET A 398 -11.00 -22.84 -0.97
N ARG A 399 -11.68 -22.96 0.17
CA ARG A 399 -13.10 -23.39 0.20
C ARG A 399 -14.00 -22.31 -0.40
N LEU A 400 -13.78 -21.05 -0.03
CA LEU A 400 -14.58 -19.92 -0.54
C LEU A 400 -14.47 -19.82 -2.07
N ALA A 401 -13.25 -19.88 -2.62
CA ALA A 401 -12.97 -19.80 -4.05
C ALA A 401 -13.52 -21.01 -4.83
N ALA A 402 -13.39 -22.23 -4.28
CA ALA A 402 -13.99 -23.41 -4.87
C ALA A 402 -15.53 -23.31 -4.95
N THR A 403 -16.20 -22.75 -3.93
CA THR A 403 -17.64 -22.47 -3.97
C THR A 403 -17.97 -21.36 -4.98
N CYS A 404 -17.15 -20.30 -5.10
CA CYS A 404 -17.33 -19.28 -6.13
C CYS A 404 -17.16 -19.80 -7.57
N CYS A 405 -16.37 -20.87 -7.78
CA CYS A 405 -16.23 -21.54 -9.07
C CYS A 405 -17.37 -22.53 -9.40
N ASP A 406 -18.18 -22.96 -8.44
CA ASP A 406 -19.33 -23.84 -8.70
C ASP A 406 -20.55 -23.02 -9.13
N PHE A 407 -20.69 -22.82 -10.45
CA PHE A 407 -21.77 -22.05 -11.06
C PHE A 407 -23.19 -22.56 -10.73
N ASN A 408 -23.33 -23.80 -10.27
CA ASN A 408 -24.62 -24.34 -9.83
C ASN A 408 -24.98 -23.94 -8.39
N VAL A 409 -23.97 -23.53 -7.59
CA VAL A 409 -24.11 -23.13 -6.18
C VAL A 409 -24.05 -21.60 -6.04
N HIS A 410 -23.18 -20.94 -6.80
CA HIS A 410 -23.02 -19.48 -6.75
C HIS A 410 -22.67 -18.91 -8.13
N GLN A 411 -23.38 -17.84 -8.54
CA GLN A 411 -23.29 -17.31 -9.90
C GLN A 411 -22.66 -15.92 -10.01
N ASP A 412 -22.54 -15.15 -8.91
CA ASP A 412 -22.10 -13.74 -9.02
C ASP A 412 -20.69 -13.63 -9.60
N PHE A 413 -19.75 -14.51 -9.23
CA PHE A 413 -18.39 -14.50 -9.79
C PHE A 413 -18.37 -14.57 -11.32
N VAL A 414 -19.20 -15.44 -11.90
CA VAL A 414 -19.36 -15.59 -13.35
C VAL A 414 -20.05 -14.37 -13.94
N ILE A 415 -21.19 -13.96 -13.36
CA ILE A 415 -22.00 -12.82 -13.83
C ILE A 415 -21.17 -11.53 -13.84
N GLY A 416 -20.48 -11.22 -12.74
CA GLY A 416 -19.68 -10.00 -12.57
C GLY A 416 -18.45 -9.96 -13.45
N THR A 417 -17.69 -11.07 -13.50
CA THR A 417 -16.52 -11.20 -14.39
C THR A 417 -16.91 -11.02 -15.86
N ARG A 418 -18.01 -11.65 -16.31
CA ARG A 418 -18.49 -11.48 -17.68
C ARG A 418 -18.92 -10.07 -17.97
N HIS A 419 -19.81 -9.51 -17.15
CA HIS A 419 -20.33 -8.16 -17.31
C HIS A 419 -19.22 -7.10 -17.37
N LEU A 420 -18.26 -7.16 -16.45
CA LEU A 420 -17.19 -6.15 -16.35
C LEU A 420 -16.02 -6.38 -17.33
N LEU A 421 -15.53 -7.62 -17.48
CA LEU A 421 -14.26 -7.88 -18.18
C LEU A 421 -14.46 -8.39 -19.62
N VAL A 422 -15.49 -9.21 -19.86
CA VAL A 422 -15.81 -9.75 -21.19
C VAL A 422 -16.65 -8.75 -21.99
N GLU A 423 -17.79 -8.35 -21.43
CA GLU A 423 -18.76 -7.43 -22.05
C GLU A 423 -18.38 -5.95 -21.87
N LYS A 424 -17.45 -5.65 -20.95
CA LYS A 424 -16.89 -4.31 -20.70
C LYS A 424 -17.93 -3.27 -20.27
N LYS A 425 -19.03 -3.71 -19.66
CA LYS A 425 -20.08 -2.86 -19.10
C LYS A 425 -19.61 -2.29 -17.77
N LYS A 426 -19.82 -0.97 -17.58
CA LYS A 426 -19.46 -0.24 -16.35
C LYS A 426 -20.66 0.04 -15.43
N THR A 427 -21.86 -0.39 -15.82
CA THR A 427 -23.06 -0.32 -14.98
C THR A 427 -23.00 -1.38 -13.88
N ARG A 428 -23.94 -1.35 -12.93
CA ARG A 428 -24.20 -2.49 -12.03
C ARG A 428 -24.48 -3.76 -12.86
N ALA A 429 -23.99 -4.91 -12.41
CA ALA A 429 -24.34 -6.20 -13.00
C ALA A 429 -25.69 -6.69 -12.46
N ASN A 430 -26.29 -7.66 -13.12
CA ASN A 430 -27.57 -8.23 -12.71
C ASN A 430 -27.35 -9.34 -11.67
N TRP A 431 -26.97 -8.93 -10.45
CA TRP A 431 -26.72 -9.81 -9.31
C TRP A 431 -27.97 -10.60 -8.90
N ASN A 432 -27.78 -11.80 -8.36
CA ASN A 432 -28.86 -12.62 -7.81
C ASN A 432 -28.36 -13.34 -6.55
N PRO A 433 -28.78 -12.92 -5.33
CA PRO A 433 -29.81 -11.92 -5.04
C PRO A 433 -29.48 -10.48 -5.44
N GLU A 434 -30.51 -9.63 -5.61
CA GLU A 434 -30.33 -8.25 -6.09
C GLU A 434 -29.95 -7.29 -4.95
N SER A 435 -30.51 -7.48 -3.76
CA SER A 435 -30.34 -6.61 -2.58
C SER A 435 -29.53 -7.29 -1.46
N LEU A 436 -29.12 -6.53 -0.44
CA LEU A 436 -28.44 -7.10 0.73
C LEU A 436 -29.42 -7.93 1.57
N GLU A 437 -30.64 -7.42 1.70
CA GLU A 437 -31.73 -7.94 2.52
C GLU A 437 -32.19 -9.35 2.08
N GLU A 438 -32.08 -9.67 0.79
CA GLU A 438 -32.40 -10.99 0.24
C GLU A 438 -31.33 -12.07 0.54
N VAL A 439 -30.10 -11.69 0.91
CA VAL A 439 -29.01 -12.64 1.14
C VAL A 439 -29.04 -13.19 2.57
N ASP A 440 -29.56 -14.40 2.74
CA ASP A 440 -29.57 -15.12 4.02
C ASP A 440 -28.14 -15.49 4.48
N PRO A 441 -27.64 -14.95 5.62
CA PRO A 441 -26.32 -15.28 6.13
C PRO A 441 -26.17 -16.74 6.56
N HIS A 442 -27.26 -17.44 6.91
CA HIS A 442 -27.20 -18.88 7.22
C HIS A 442 -26.94 -19.72 5.98
N ILE A 443 -27.45 -19.30 4.81
CA ILE A 443 -27.11 -19.93 3.52
C ILE A 443 -25.62 -19.72 3.22
N LEU A 444 -25.08 -18.51 3.42
CA LEU A 444 -23.65 -18.26 3.23
C LEU A 444 -22.80 -19.12 4.17
N GLN A 445 -23.16 -19.18 5.45
CA GLN A 445 -22.46 -20.00 6.44
C GLN A 445 -22.43 -21.48 6.03
N ARG A 446 -23.55 -22.01 5.51
CA ARG A 446 -23.65 -23.40 5.03
C ARG A 446 -22.81 -23.65 3.78
N LEU A 447 -22.92 -22.80 2.76
CA LEU A 447 -22.30 -23.03 1.44
C LEU A 447 -20.79 -22.72 1.39
N PHE A 448 -20.34 -21.72 2.15
CA PHE A 448 -18.96 -21.21 2.07
C PHE A 448 -18.09 -21.62 3.26
N PHE A 449 -18.67 -21.63 4.48
CA PHE A 449 -17.89 -21.81 5.72
C PHE A 449 -18.04 -23.20 6.36
N SER A 450 -18.88 -24.08 5.81
CA SER A 450 -19.00 -25.47 6.28
C SER A 450 -17.68 -26.25 6.11
N SER A 451 -17.32 -27.03 7.13
CA SER A 451 -16.22 -28.01 7.05
C SER A 451 -16.61 -29.28 6.29
N LYS A 452 -17.88 -29.41 5.92
CA LYS A 452 -18.43 -30.43 5.02
C LYS A 452 -19.15 -29.70 3.88
N PRO A 453 -18.44 -29.32 2.80
CA PRO A 453 -19.07 -28.69 1.64
C PRO A 453 -20.05 -29.67 0.98
N GLU A 454 -21.00 -29.14 0.20
CA GLU A 454 -21.93 -29.97 -0.56
C GLU A 454 -21.18 -30.81 -1.62
N PRO A 455 -21.64 -32.03 -1.97
CA PRO A 455 -20.91 -32.93 -2.86
C PRO A 455 -20.64 -32.39 -4.28
N THR A 456 -21.31 -31.32 -4.70
CA THR A 456 -21.10 -30.66 -6.00
C THR A 456 -19.89 -29.73 -6.01
N THR A 457 -19.54 -29.17 -4.85
CA THR A 457 -18.47 -28.17 -4.75
C THR A 457 -17.12 -28.84 -4.99
N HIS A 458 -16.41 -28.40 -6.03
CA HIS A 458 -15.10 -28.93 -6.43
C HIS A 458 -13.97 -28.49 -5.48
N VAL A 459 -14.12 -28.72 -4.17
CA VAL A 459 -13.13 -28.34 -3.15
C VAL A 459 -11.89 -29.22 -3.28
N LEU A 460 -10.90 -28.69 -4.01
CA LEU A 460 -9.59 -29.30 -4.10
C LEU A 460 -8.83 -29.10 -2.78
N PRO A 461 -8.20 -30.15 -2.22
CA PRO A 461 -7.43 -30.01 -0.98
C PRO A 461 -6.19 -29.17 -1.23
N LEU A 462 -6.04 -28.05 -0.51
CA LEU A 462 -4.83 -27.23 -0.57
C LEU A 462 -3.68 -27.95 0.13
N LYS A 463 -2.72 -28.45 -0.63
CA LYS A 463 -1.51 -29.09 -0.11
C LYS A 463 -0.37 -28.09 -0.10
N PHE A 464 0.02 -27.61 1.07
CA PHE A 464 1.14 -26.68 1.20
C PHE A 464 2.47 -27.31 0.76
N ILE A 465 3.33 -26.49 0.16
CA ILE A 465 4.71 -26.85 -0.11
C ILE A 465 5.52 -26.70 1.20
N GLU A 466 6.33 -27.70 1.52
CA GLU A 466 7.13 -27.69 2.75
C GLU A 466 8.15 -26.55 2.77
N THR A 467 8.24 -25.88 3.91
CA THR A 467 9.03 -24.67 4.17
C THR A 467 9.66 -24.75 5.56
N GLN A 468 10.77 -24.05 5.78
CA GLN A 468 11.40 -23.99 7.11
C GLN A 468 10.57 -23.14 8.09
N VAL A 469 9.95 -22.07 7.59
CA VAL A 469 9.07 -21.20 8.38
C VAL A 469 7.70 -21.86 8.52
N ARG A 470 7.23 -22.03 9.76
CA ARG A 470 5.90 -22.59 10.05
C ARG A 470 4.81 -21.51 9.92
N SER A 471 3.55 -21.93 9.81
CA SER A 471 2.39 -21.03 9.89
C SER A 471 2.45 -20.13 11.13
N TYR A 472 2.03 -18.87 10.96
CA TYR A 472 2.07 -17.83 11.99
C TYR A 472 0.75 -17.05 12.05
N LYS A 473 0.47 -16.43 13.21
CA LYS A 473 -0.70 -15.55 13.41
C LYS A 473 -0.43 -14.06 13.19
N SER A 474 0.83 -13.67 13.09
CA SER A 474 1.29 -12.30 12.82
C SER A 474 2.56 -12.37 11.97
N TYR A 475 2.74 -11.43 11.05
CA TYR A 475 3.91 -11.42 10.17
C TYR A 475 5.23 -11.33 10.96
N PRO A 476 6.20 -12.23 10.72
CA PRO A 476 7.45 -12.28 11.50
C PRO A 476 8.37 -11.07 11.25
N HIS A 477 8.18 -10.36 10.14
CA HIS A 477 9.02 -9.25 9.69
C HIS A 477 8.26 -7.92 9.55
N ALA A 478 7.17 -7.75 10.29
CA ALA A 478 6.34 -6.53 10.26
C ALA A 478 7.08 -5.25 10.65
N ASN A 479 8.22 -5.37 11.35
CA ASN A 479 9.05 -4.27 11.82
C ASN A 479 9.73 -3.45 10.70
N PHE A 480 9.79 -3.95 9.46
CA PHE A 480 10.33 -3.20 8.31
C PHE A 480 9.31 -2.27 7.64
N SER A 481 8.02 -2.40 7.99
CA SER A 481 6.96 -1.48 7.59
C SER A 481 6.83 -0.30 8.58
N LEU A 482 5.94 0.65 8.29
CA LEU A 482 5.59 1.72 9.24
C LEU A 482 5.03 1.16 10.57
N PRO A 483 5.18 1.89 11.70
CA PRO A 483 4.57 1.49 12.97
C PRO A 483 3.06 1.40 12.86
N SER A 484 2.48 0.31 13.36
CA SER A 484 1.04 0.16 13.50
C SER A 484 0.47 1.05 14.60
N GLU A 485 -0.82 1.30 14.52
CA GLU A 485 -1.61 2.00 15.54
C GLU A 485 -1.46 1.36 16.92
N GLU A 486 -1.47 0.02 16.99
CA GLU A 486 -1.27 -0.70 18.25
C GLU A 486 0.14 -0.48 18.82
N ILE A 487 1.19 -0.46 17.98
CA ILE A 487 2.54 -0.14 18.45
C ILE A 487 2.59 1.29 19.02
N ILE A 488 1.94 2.26 18.37
CA ILE A 488 1.90 3.66 18.85
C ILE A 488 1.12 3.74 20.18
N LYS A 489 -0.06 3.10 20.26
CA LYS A 489 -0.90 3.00 21.46
C LYS A 489 -0.15 2.46 22.67
N GLN A 490 0.62 1.38 22.51
CA GLN A 490 1.37 0.76 23.61
C GLN A 490 2.40 1.73 24.22
N HIS A 491 3.01 2.62 23.43
CA HIS A 491 3.87 3.68 23.97
C HIS A 491 3.07 4.80 24.67
N VAL A 492 1.88 5.16 24.17
CA VAL A 492 1.01 6.17 24.79
C VAL A 492 0.47 5.72 26.15
N ILE A 493 0.18 4.43 26.32
CA ILE A 493 -0.37 3.88 27.57
C ILE A 493 0.71 3.33 28.53
N GLY A 494 2.00 3.51 28.22
CA GLY A 494 3.13 3.12 29.09
C GLY A 494 3.42 1.61 29.15
N SER A 495 2.77 0.77 28.35
CA SER A 495 2.86 -0.69 28.44
C SER A 495 4.08 -1.30 27.73
N VAL A 496 4.98 -0.49 27.18
CA VAL A 496 6.23 -0.95 26.57
C VAL A 496 7.30 -1.17 27.65
N LYS A 497 7.93 -2.35 27.68
CA LYS A 497 9.06 -2.61 28.60
C LYS A 497 10.16 -1.57 28.42
N GLY A 498 10.43 -0.77 29.46
CA GLY A 498 11.48 0.24 29.49
C GLY A 498 10.99 1.68 29.33
N SER A 499 9.75 1.92 28.87
CA SER A 499 9.03 3.11 29.31
C SER A 499 8.49 2.82 30.71
N GLY A 500 8.83 3.66 31.70
CA GLY A 500 8.08 3.65 32.96
C GLY A 500 6.66 4.18 32.75
N ASP A 501 5.87 4.30 33.82
CA ASP A 501 4.51 4.87 33.83
C ASP A 501 4.46 6.39 33.50
N PHE A 502 5.50 6.90 32.84
CA PHE A 502 5.68 8.30 32.51
C PHE A 502 4.85 8.68 31.29
N ALA A 503 3.80 9.45 31.57
CA ALA A 503 3.30 10.53 30.74
C ALA A 503 4.28 11.01 29.63
N VAL A 504 4.01 10.67 28.37
CA VAL A 504 4.83 11.07 27.21
C VAL A 504 4.15 12.21 26.44
N THR A 505 4.92 13.24 26.04
CA THR A 505 4.42 14.31 25.16
C THR A 505 4.39 13.88 23.70
N LYS A 506 3.62 14.60 22.87
CA LYS A 506 3.55 14.37 21.41
C LYS A 506 4.91 14.37 20.71
N ARG A 507 5.80 15.28 21.12
CA ARG A 507 7.13 15.42 20.52
C ARG A 507 8.04 14.25 20.90
N GLU A 508 8.10 13.91 22.18
CA GLU A 508 8.94 12.81 22.67
C GLU A 508 8.54 11.49 22.03
N LEU A 509 7.23 11.21 21.93
CA LEU A 509 6.74 9.98 21.31
C LEU A 509 7.14 9.87 19.83
N ILE A 510 7.04 10.96 19.06
CA ILE A 510 7.51 11.01 17.68
C ILE A 510 9.02 10.73 17.64
N ASP A 511 9.82 11.42 18.47
CA ASP A 511 11.28 11.28 18.45
C ASP A 511 11.74 9.87 18.93
N ILE A 512 11.00 9.21 19.82
CA ILE A 512 11.24 7.82 20.27
C ILE A 512 10.95 6.84 19.14
N ILE A 513 9.79 6.94 18.50
CA ILE A 513 9.39 6.00 17.44
C ILE A 513 10.26 6.22 16.19
N GLN A 514 10.56 7.47 15.81
CA GLN A 514 11.43 7.78 14.67
C GLN A 514 12.82 7.12 14.84
N ARG A 515 13.43 7.23 16.03
CA ARG A 515 14.70 6.56 16.36
C ARG A 515 14.59 5.04 16.36
N LYS A 516 13.49 4.48 16.90
CA LYS A 516 13.24 3.02 16.91
C LYS A 516 13.18 2.44 15.49
N TYR A 517 12.69 3.22 14.53
CA TYR A 517 12.61 2.87 13.11
C TYR A 517 13.76 3.47 12.27
N GLN A 518 14.93 3.75 12.87
CA GLN A 518 16.14 4.19 12.18
C GLN A 518 15.93 5.41 11.24
N ASP A 519 15.12 6.37 11.68
CA ASP A 519 14.75 7.57 10.91
C ASP A 519 14.03 7.29 9.56
N LYS A 520 13.39 6.12 9.42
CA LYS A 520 12.64 5.73 8.22
C LYS A 520 11.61 6.78 7.78
N VAL A 521 11.63 7.02 6.48
CA VAL A 521 10.70 7.86 5.69
C VAL A 521 9.24 7.60 6.06
N GLY A 522 8.46 8.65 6.29
CA GLY A 522 7.01 8.58 6.59
C GLY A 522 6.60 8.09 7.98
N VAL A 523 7.53 7.68 8.87
CA VAL A 523 7.22 7.26 10.26
C VAL A 523 6.63 8.41 11.07
N LYS A 524 7.23 9.60 10.98
CA LYS A 524 6.77 10.82 11.64
C LYS A 524 5.34 11.20 11.22
N GLU A 525 5.03 11.05 9.94
CA GLU A 525 3.72 11.36 9.34
C GLU A 525 2.68 10.35 9.83
N LYS A 526 3.03 9.06 9.84
CA LYS A 526 2.20 7.98 10.40
C LYS A 526 1.87 8.22 11.88
N VAL A 527 2.86 8.54 12.71
CA VAL A 527 2.65 8.80 14.15
C VAL A 527 1.79 10.04 14.35
N LYS A 528 2.02 11.13 13.61
CA LYS A 528 1.17 12.34 13.68
C LYS A 528 -0.29 12.04 13.29
N GLU A 529 -0.51 11.27 12.22
CA GLU A 529 -1.85 10.87 11.76
C GLU A 529 -2.58 10.12 12.88
N VAL A 530 -1.99 9.02 13.36
CA VAL A 530 -2.59 8.17 14.40
C VAL A 530 -2.91 8.98 15.65
N LEU A 531 -1.96 9.80 16.13
CA LEU A 531 -2.20 10.65 17.31
C LEU A 531 -3.31 11.67 17.10
N SER A 532 -3.47 12.23 15.88
CA SER A 532 -4.55 13.18 15.59
C SER A 532 -5.95 12.57 15.70
N ARG A 533 -6.09 11.25 15.49
CA ARG A 533 -7.38 10.54 15.58
C ARG A 533 -7.56 9.65 16.81
N ARG A 534 -6.48 9.26 17.50
CA ARG A 534 -6.53 8.34 18.65
C ARG A 534 -5.89 8.86 19.93
N ALA A 535 -5.41 10.11 19.97
CA ALA A 535 -4.91 10.70 21.20
C ALA A 535 -5.51 12.08 21.49
N ILE A 536 -5.58 12.41 22.78
CA ILE A 536 -5.90 13.74 23.30
C ILE A 536 -4.66 14.23 24.03
N GLU A 537 -4.23 15.44 23.72
CA GLU A 537 -3.16 16.14 24.43
C GLU A 537 -3.80 16.88 25.62
N LYS A 538 -3.39 16.52 26.84
CA LYS A 538 -3.83 17.20 28.07
C LYS A 538 -3.29 18.63 28.07
N GLY A 539 -4.01 19.59 28.65
CA GLY A 539 -3.57 21.00 28.63
C GLY A 539 -2.27 21.26 29.40
N GLU A 540 -1.68 22.44 29.25
CA GLU A 540 -0.35 22.80 29.79
C GLU A 540 -0.20 22.53 31.30
N LYS A 541 -1.27 22.71 32.08
CA LYS A 541 -1.32 22.44 33.53
C LYS A 541 -1.13 20.96 33.90
N GLU A 542 -1.32 20.06 32.94
CA GLU A 542 -1.12 18.62 33.05
C GLU A 542 0.08 18.14 32.22
N GLY A 543 0.92 19.06 31.72
CA GLY A 543 2.22 18.74 31.10
C GLY A 543 2.19 18.37 29.61
N ASN A 544 1.12 18.69 28.86
CA ASN A 544 1.01 18.37 27.42
C ASN A 544 1.15 16.86 27.11
N VAL A 545 0.62 16.06 28.02
CA VAL A 545 0.73 14.59 28.04
C VAL A 545 -0.34 13.97 27.15
N LEU A 546 0.05 12.95 26.37
CA LEU A 546 -0.88 12.18 25.55
C LEU A 546 -1.73 11.23 26.40
N LYS A 547 -3.03 11.16 26.10
CA LYS A 547 -3.94 10.10 26.55
C LYS A 547 -4.58 9.43 25.34
N TRP A 548 -4.60 8.09 25.31
CA TRP A 548 -5.28 7.35 24.24
C TRP A 548 -6.81 7.53 24.31
N ARG A 549 -7.43 7.67 23.14
CA ARG A 549 -8.87 7.62 22.90
C ARG A 549 -9.19 6.33 22.15
N TYR A 550 -9.99 5.49 22.79
CA TYR A 550 -10.54 4.27 22.21
C TYR A 550 -11.57 4.62 21.14
#